data_AF-A0AAW0ABK8-F1
#
_entry.id   AF-A0AAW0ABK8-F1
#
_cell.length_a   1.000
_cell.length_b   1.000
_cell.length_c   1.000
_cell.angle_alpha   90.00
_cell.angle_beta   90.00
_cell.angle_gamma   90.00
#
_symmetry.space_group_name_H-M   'P 1'
#
loop_
_entity.id
_entity.type
_entity.pdbx_description
1 polymer ?
#
loop_
_entity_poly.entity_id
_entity_poly.type
_entity_poly.pdbx_seq_one_letter_code
_entity_poly.pdbx_strand_id
1 'polypeptide(L)'
;MAAASLDPNEASNLTSGLTSVLACMIPVLAFAYIAGVFWTLDYRNRRRLPLDKAPPTSHRYAPIAYAFVVITSLVEVAISSWVLLQYSLQGNYPNSETRSGVRLVLFSACWTSVTAAAFTILFVHPKWTKHPICSVGSQSIWILLTWTFWLASALVLNHAIPRLFARDMCQQLIYCGHIRAIFAFSVLEFIVFTVGLATTAFLAWRLAREVWHPASVRSNQAA
;
A
#
# COMPACT_ATOMS: atom_id res chain seq x y z
N MET A 1 31.20 -0.13 -12.48
CA MET A 1 30.92 1.31 -12.45
C MET A 1 31.59 1.87 -11.22
N ALA A 2 32.76 2.50 -11.40
CA ALA A 2 33.45 3.19 -10.33
C ALA A 2 32.60 4.41 -9.93
N ALA A 3 32.08 4.41 -8.70
CA ALA A 3 31.47 5.60 -8.15
C ALA A 3 32.60 6.61 -7.95
N ALA A 4 32.56 7.73 -8.69
CA ALA A 4 33.43 8.86 -8.39
C ALA A 4 33.20 9.24 -6.92
N SER A 5 34.28 9.32 -6.14
CA SER A 5 34.22 9.77 -4.75
C SER A 5 33.79 11.23 -4.76
N LEU A 6 32.50 11.47 -4.56
CA LEU A 6 31.95 12.80 -4.33
C LEU A 6 32.64 13.43 -3.13
N ASP A 7 32.97 14.72 -3.23
CA ASP A 7 33.49 15.47 -2.09
C ASP A 7 32.46 15.44 -0.94
N PRO A 8 32.91 15.28 0.32
CA PRO A 8 32.01 15.12 1.46
C PRO A 8 31.06 16.31 1.65
N ASN A 9 31.50 17.52 1.28
CA ASN A 9 30.68 18.73 1.32
C ASN A 9 29.55 18.69 0.27
N GLU A 10 29.82 18.17 -0.93
CA GLU A 10 28.82 18.04 -2.00
C GLU A 10 27.78 16.96 -1.65
N ALA A 11 28.24 15.82 -1.13
CA ALA A 11 27.35 14.75 -0.66
C ALA A 11 26.42 15.21 0.49
N SER A 12 26.92 16.05 1.40
CA SER A 12 26.13 16.66 2.48
C SER A 12 25.05 17.61 1.95
N ASN A 13 25.43 18.49 1.00
CA ASN A 13 24.49 19.43 0.38
C ASN A 13 23.40 18.71 -0.41
N LEU A 14 23.77 17.65 -1.16
CA LEU A 14 22.80 16.85 -1.93
C LEU A 14 21.83 16.11 -1.01
N THR A 15 22.34 15.53 0.09
CA THR A 15 21.54 14.86 1.11
C THR A 15 20.53 15.80 1.75
N SER A 16 20.95 17.01 2.09
CA SER A 16 20.10 18.04 2.70
C SER A 16 19.04 18.54 1.71
N GLY A 17 19.42 18.76 0.44
CA GLY A 17 18.46 19.13 -0.60
C GLY A 17 17.41 18.05 -0.84
N LEU A 18 17.81 16.79 -0.91
CA LEU A 18 16.91 15.67 -1.20
C LEU A 18 15.99 15.32 -0.02
N THR A 19 16.50 15.38 1.22
CA THR A 19 15.65 15.27 2.41
C THR A 19 14.59 16.35 2.44
N SER A 20 14.96 17.60 2.10
CA SER A 20 13.99 18.69 1.97
C SER A 20 12.96 18.42 0.89
N VAL A 21 13.37 17.94 -0.29
CA VAL A 21 12.42 17.62 -1.38
C VAL A 21 11.46 16.51 -0.96
N LEU A 22 11.95 15.42 -0.38
CA LEU A 22 11.10 14.32 0.10
C LEU A 22 10.15 14.81 1.20
N ALA A 23 10.64 15.62 2.14
CA ALA A 23 9.84 16.20 3.21
C ALA A 23 8.75 17.15 2.69
N CYS A 24 8.92 17.78 1.53
CA CYS A 24 7.89 18.62 0.91
C CYS A 24 6.93 17.81 0.03
N MET A 25 7.44 16.88 -0.78
CA MET A 25 6.64 16.15 -1.77
C MET A 25 5.69 15.16 -1.11
N ILE A 26 6.11 14.44 -0.06
CA ILE A 26 5.28 13.42 0.59
C ILE A 26 4.02 14.05 1.22
N PRO A 27 4.12 15.13 2.03
CA PRO A 27 2.92 15.81 2.54
C PRO A 27 2.07 16.40 1.43
N VAL A 28 2.67 16.99 0.38
CA VAL A 28 1.90 17.53 -0.75
C VAL A 28 1.07 16.43 -1.43
N LEU A 29 1.65 15.24 -1.65
CA LEU A 29 0.92 14.09 -2.19
C LEU A 29 -0.18 13.62 -1.23
N ALA A 30 0.09 13.58 0.08
CA ALA A 30 -0.90 13.21 1.09
C ALA A 30 -2.06 14.23 1.14
N PHE A 31 -1.76 15.53 1.12
CA PHE A 31 -2.77 16.59 1.08
C PHE A 31 -3.55 16.58 -0.22
N ALA A 32 -2.90 16.34 -1.36
CA ALA A 32 -3.58 16.18 -2.65
C ALA A 32 -4.54 14.99 -2.64
N TYR A 33 -4.14 13.87 -2.05
CA TYR A 33 -5.02 12.71 -1.85
C TYR A 33 -6.22 13.06 -0.96
N ILE A 34 -5.97 13.66 0.20
CA ILE A 34 -7.01 14.09 1.15
C ILE A 34 -7.98 15.07 0.46
N ALA A 35 -7.46 16.06 -0.26
CA ALA A 35 -8.27 17.03 -1.00
C ALA A 35 -9.10 16.36 -2.10
N GLY A 36 -8.55 15.39 -2.83
CA GLY A 36 -9.29 14.60 -3.81
C GLY A 36 -10.43 13.79 -3.19
N VAL A 37 -10.20 13.19 -2.02
CA VAL A 37 -11.24 12.50 -1.25
C VAL A 37 -12.31 13.48 -0.76
N PHE A 38 -11.93 14.61 -0.16
CA PHE A 38 -12.88 15.63 0.26
C PHE A 38 -13.70 16.18 -0.91
N TRP A 39 -13.06 16.46 -2.03
CA TRP A 39 -13.73 16.96 -3.23
C TRP A 39 -14.74 15.95 -3.78
N THR A 40 -14.38 14.67 -3.84
CA THR A 40 -15.30 13.61 -4.30
C THR A 40 -16.45 13.37 -3.33
N LEU A 41 -16.21 13.45 -2.01
CA LEU A 41 -17.25 13.37 -0.99
C LEU A 41 -18.20 14.57 -1.04
N ASP A 42 -17.67 15.79 -1.20
CA ASP A 42 -18.46 17.02 -1.36
C ASP A 42 -19.28 16.97 -2.65
N TYR A 43 -18.69 16.51 -3.76
CA TYR A 43 -19.40 16.30 -5.02
C TYR A 43 -20.58 15.33 -4.87
N ARG A 44 -20.39 14.23 -4.12
CA ARG A 44 -21.48 13.30 -3.79
C ARG A 44 -22.55 13.97 -2.93
N ASN A 45 -22.14 14.78 -1.95
CA ASN A 45 -23.06 15.47 -1.05
C ASN A 45 -23.91 16.54 -1.78
N ARG A 46 -23.31 17.26 -2.74
CA ARG A 46 -24.01 18.25 -3.57
C ARG A 46 -24.97 17.64 -4.58
N ARG A 47 -24.78 16.38 -4.99
CA ARG A 47 -25.63 15.67 -5.97
C ARG A 47 -26.56 14.62 -5.34
N ARG A 48 -26.91 14.76 -4.07
CA ARG A 48 -27.86 13.83 -3.41
C ARG A 48 -29.21 13.81 -4.14
N LEU A 49 -29.39 12.84 -5.04
CA LEU A 49 -30.68 12.19 -5.22
C LEU A 49 -31.02 11.50 -3.89
N PRO A 50 -32.29 11.50 -3.44
CA PRO A 50 -32.72 10.78 -2.25
C PRO A 50 -32.45 9.28 -2.46
N LEU A 51 -31.34 8.80 -1.89
CA LEU A 51 -30.97 7.39 -1.93
C LEU A 51 -31.69 6.70 -0.77
N ASP A 52 -32.94 6.35 -1.03
CA ASP A 52 -33.82 5.66 -0.10
C ASP A 52 -33.44 4.16 -0.07
N LYS A 53 -32.29 3.87 0.56
CA LYS A 53 -31.87 2.57 1.12
C LYS A 53 -30.46 2.72 1.67
N ALA A 54 -30.33 2.53 2.98
CA ALA A 54 -29.05 2.51 3.65
C ALA A 54 -28.15 1.43 3.00
N PRO A 55 -26.93 1.77 2.54
CA PRO A 55 -26.00 0.76 2.06
C PRO A 55 -25.65 -0.19 3.21
N PRO A 56 -25.49 -1.50 2.93
CA PRO A 56 -25.13 -2.48 3.95
C PRO A 56 -23.85 -2.05 4.67
N THR A 57 -23.79 -2.32 5.98
CA THR A 57 -22.75 -1.87 6.91
C THR A 57 -21.31 -2.19 6.48
N SER A 58 -21.11 -3.22 5.66
CA SER A 58 -19.80 -3.62 5.11
C SER A 58 -19.12 -2.55 4.25
N HIS A 59 -19.87 -1.76 3.47
CA HIS A 59 -19.27 -0.76 2.57
C HIS A 59 -18.73 0.48 3.28
N ARG A 60 -18.99 0.63 4.59
CA ARG A 60 -18.57 1.82 5.36
C ARG A 60 -17.08 1.80 5.71
N TYR A 61 -16.48 0.61 5.84
CA TYR A 61 -15.09 0.47 6.28
C TYR A 61 -14.08 0.42 5.14
N ALA A 62 -14.52 0.09 3.92
CA ALA A 62 -13.67 0.05 2.73
C ALA A 62 -12.85 1.35 2.51
N PRO A 63 -13.42 2.56 2.50
CA PRO A 63 -12.64 3.78 2.24
C PRO A 63 -11.60 4.07 3.33
N ILE A 64 -11.86 3.68 4.58
CA ILE A 64 -10.92 3.87 5.69
C ILE A 64 -9.70 2.96 5.51
N ALA A 65 -9.92 1.70 5.12
CA ALA A 65 -8.84 0.77 4.82
C ALA A 65 -7.97 1.25 3.64
N TYR A 66 -8.58 1.78 2.58
CA TYR A 66 -7.84 2.38 1.47
C TYR A 66 -7.02 3.60 1.88
N ALA A 67 -7.60 4.50 2.68
CA ALA A 67 -6.87 5.67 3.16
C ALA A 67 -5.68 5.29 4.05
N PHE A 68 -5.86 4.29 4.92
CA PHE A 68 -4.80 3.73 5.73
C PHE A 68 -3.64 3.23 4.86
N VAL A 69 -3.93 2.34 3.89
CA VAL A 69 -2.94 1.75 2.97
C VAL A 69 -2.23 2.83 2.12
N VAL A 70 -2.93 3.88 1.69
CA VAL A 70 -2.30 5.00 0.96
C VAL A 70 -1.30 5.74 1.85
N ILE A 71 -1.66 6.04 3.10
CA ILE A 71 -0.78 6.78 4.01
C ILE A 71 0.44 5.93 4.40
N THR A 72 0.23 4.66 4.76
CA THR A 72 1.33 3.75 5.14
C THR A 72 2.27 3.49 3.97
N SER A 73 1.74 3.32 2.75
CA SER A 73 2.60 3.20 1.56
C SER A 73 3.35 4.49 1.22
N LEU A 74 2.78 5.69 1.41
CA LEU A 74 3.52 6.95 1.25
C LEU A 74 4.68 7.09 2.26
N VAL A 75 4.48 6.65 3.51
CA VAL A 75 5.55 6.62 4.51
C VAL A 75 6.69 5.68 4.05
N GLU A 76 6.35 4.50 3.54
CA GLU A 76 7.33 3.56 2.96
C GLU A 76 8.07 4.13 1.75
N VAL A 77 7.39 4.87 0.86
CA VAL A 77 8.03 5.59 -0.26
C VAL A 77 9.07 6.58 0.28
N ALA A 78 8.73 7.34 1.32
CA ALA A 78 9.64 8.32 1.91
C ALA A 78 10.89 7.67 2.49
N ILE A 79 10.72 6.67 3.36
CA ILE A 79 11.83 6.00 4.05
C ILE A 79 12.68 5.21 3.05
N SER A 80 12.06 4.44 2.16
CA SER A 80 12.79 3.62 1.17
C SER A 80 13.58 4.48 0.17
N SER A 81 13.01 5.59 -0.30
CA SER A 81 13.72 6.53 -1.20
C SER A 81 14.91 7.17 -0.50
N TRP A 82 14.72 7.60 0.76
CA TRP A 82 15.79 8.19 1.56
C TRP A 82 16.93 7.19 1.77
N VAL A 83 16.62 5.95 2.18
CA VAL A 83 17.62 4.91 2.44
C VAL A 83 18.42 4.57 1.17
N LEU A 84 17.75 4.38 0.03
CA LEU A 84 18.42 4.08 -1.24
C LEU A 84 19.35 5.20 -1.69
N LEU A 85 18.95 6.45 -1.44
CA LEU A 85 19.76 7.60 -1.75
C LEU A 85 21.01 7.67 -0.87
N GLN A 86 20.88 7.50 0.46
CA GLN A 86 22.03 7.47 1.37
C GLN A 86 23.05 6.41 0.96
N TYR A 87 22.57 5.22 0.60
CA TYR A 87 23.46 4.17 0.12
C TYR A 87 24.11 4.52 -1.23
N SER A 88 23.43 5.26 -2.10
CA SER A 88 24.02 5.71 -3.37
C SER A 88 25.11 6.76 -3.17
N LEU A 89 24.96 7.65 -2.19
CA LEU A 89 25.92 8.73 -1.93
C LEU A 89 27.15 8.24 -1.16
N GLN A 90 26.94 7.36 -0.18
CA GLN A 90 28.03 6.91 0.69
C GLN A 90 28.69 5.61 0.22
N GLY A 91 28.10 4.90 -0.75
CA GLY A 91 28.61 3.61 -1.23
C GLY A 91 28.54 2.46 -0.22
N ASN A 92 27.99 2.70 0.98
CA ASN A 92 28.01 1.77 2.11
C ASN A 92 26.78 0.84 2.13
N TYR A 93 26.63 0.00 1.11
CA TYR A 93 25.57 -1.01 1.08
C TYR A 93 25.92 -2.19 2.00
N PRO A 94 25.07 -2.59 2.95
CA PRO A 94 25.38 -3.72 3.83
C PRO A 94 25.35 -5.07 3.11
N ASN A 95 24.46 -5.23 2.13
CA ASN A 95 24.37 -6.42 1.28
C ASN A 95 23.61 -6.08 -0.03
N SER A 96 23.88 -6.81 -1.11
CA SER A 96 23.10 -6.73 -2.36
C SER A 96 21.64 -7.05 -2.14
N GLU A 97 21.34 -8.03 -1.28
CA GLU A 97 19.98 -8.44 -0.96
C GLU A 97 19.16 -7.33 -0.30
N THR A 98 19.75 -6.60 0.66
CA THR A 98 19.08 -5.46 1.29
C THR A 98 18.75 -4.38 0.27
N ARG A 99 19.67 -4.10 -0.67
CA ARG A 99 19.43 -3.11 -1.74
C ARG A 99 18.27 -3.53 -2.64
N SER A 100 18.23 -4.80 -3.05
CA SER A 100 17.14 -5.35 -3.86
C SER A 100 15.81 -5.34 -3.10
N GLY A 101 15.82 -5.69 -1.82
CA GLY A 101 14.64 -5.66 -0.95
C GLY A 101 14.05 -4.25 -0.80
N VAL A 102 14.87 -3.25 -0.49
CA VAL A 102 14.39 -1.85 -0.35
C VAL A 102 13.87 -1.30 -1.69
N ARG A 103 14.48 -1.68 -2.83
CA ARG A 103 13.95 -1.31 -4.16
C ARG A 103 12.59 -1.95 -4.44
N LEU A 104 12.41 -3.21 -4.06
CA LEU A 104 11.15 -3.91 -4.23
C LEU A 104 10.06 -3.32 -3.33
N VAL A 105 10.39 -2.93 -2.10
CA VAL A 105 9.49 -2.18 -1.22
C VAL A 105 9.11 -0.85 -1.85
N LEU A 106 10.08 -0.07 -2.34
CA LEU A 106 9.79 1.21 -2.99
C LEU A 106 8.84 1.05 -4.17
N PHE A 107 9.06 0.04 -5.03
CA PHE A 107 8.15 -0.29 -6.11
C PHE A 107 6.75 -0.65 -5.59
N SER A 108 6.67 -1.53 -4.58
CA SER A 108 5.41 -1.99 -3.98
C SER A 108 4.64 -0.83 -3.35
N ALA A 109 5.33 0.09 -2.68
CA ALA A 109 4.76 1.26 -2.03
C ALA A 109 4.27 2.30 -3.05
N CYS A 110 5.04 2.55 -4.13
CA CYS A 110 4.60 3.40 -5.24
C CYS A 110 3.39 2.80 -5.98
N TRP A 111 3.43 1.50 -6.28
CA TRP A 111 2.30 0.78 -6.87
C TRP A 111 1.06 0.91 -6.00
N THR A 112 1.19 0.60 -4.71
CA THR A 112 0.09 0.59 -3.75
C THR A 112 -0.50 1.98 -3.58
N SER A 113 0.32 3.01 -3.36
CA SER A 113 -0.15 4.39 -3.19
C SER A 113 -0.93 4.91 -4.40
N VAL A 114 -0.39 4.73 -5.62
CA VAL A 114 -1.04 5.18 -6.87
C VAL A 114 -2.33 4.42 -7.11
N THR A 115 -2.30 3.10 -7.03
CA THR A 115 -3.48 2.28 -7.35
C THR A 115 -4.55 2.37 -6.28
N ALA A 116 -4.21 2.37 -4.99
CA ALA A 116 -5.18 2.56 -3.91
C ALA A 116 -5.81 3.97 -3.96
N ALA A 117 -5.04 5.01 -4.29
CA ALA A 117 -5.59 6.35 -4.50
C ALA A 117 -6.56 6.38 -5.68
N ALA A 118 -6.19 5.77 -6.81
CA ALA A 118 -7.06 5.65 -7.98
C ALA A 118 -8.36 4.89 -7.65
N PHE A 119 -8.28 3.72 -7.00
CA PHE A 119 -9.45 2.96 -6.59
C PHE A 119 -10.34 3.76 -5.62
N THR A 120 -9.76 4.50 -4.68
CA THR A 120 -10.53 5.37 -3.77
C THR A 120 -11.37 6.38 -4.55
N ILE A 121 -10.75 7.09 -5.50
CA ILE A 121 -11.44 8.10 -6.32
C ILE A 121 -12.53 7.47 -7.18
N LEU A 122 -12.23 6.31 -7.81
CA LEU A 122 -13.17 5.58 -8.65
C LEU A 122 -14.43 5.15 -7.88
N PHE A 123 -14.28 4.65 -6.65
CA PHE A 123 -15.40 4.19 -5.83
C PHE A 123 -16.23 5.33 -5.23
N VAL A 124 -15.62 6.48 -4.92
CA VAL A 124 -16.36 7.62 -4.38
C VAL A 124 -17.12 8.37 -5.49
N HIS A 125 -16.61 8.38 -6.72
CA HIS A 125 -17.20 9.14 -7.81
C HIS A 125 -18.50 8.51 -8.36
N PRO A 126 -19.67 9.18 -8.30
CA PRO A 126 -20.98 8.59 -8.53
C PRO A 126 -21.26 8.16 -9.99
N LYS A 127 -20.52 8.70 -10.97
CA LYS A 127 -20.65 8.27 -12.37
C LYS A 127 -19.79 7.04 -12.69
N TRP A 128 -18.66 6.86 -12.00
CA TRP A 128 -17.64 5.89 -12.41
C TRP A 128 -17.84 4.52 -11.76
N THR A 129 -18.58 4.48 -10.65
CA THR A 129 -19.04 3.25 -9.99
C THR A 129 -19.83 2.31 -10.89
N LYS A 130 -20.37 2.78 -12.02
CA LYS A 130 -21.06 1.93 -13.02
C LYS A 130 -20.12 1.18 -13.96
N HIS A 131 -18.83 1.52 -13.99
CA HIS A 131 -17.88 0.84 -14.85
C HIS A 131 -17.49 -0.53 -14.29
N PRO A 132 -17.23 -1.53 -15.16
CA PRO A 132 -16.86 -2.88 -14.73
C PRO A 132 -15.55 -2.92 -13.92
N ILE A 133 -14.69 -1.92 -14.04
CA ILE A 133 -13.47 -1.78 -13.24
C ILE A 133 -13.76 -1.54 -11.73
N CYS A 134 -14.96 -1.06 -11.40
CA CYS A 134 -15.42 -0.92 -10.02
C CYS A 134 -16.06 -2.21 -9.47
N SER A 135 -15.95 -3.33 -10.20
CA SER A 135 -16.45 -4.63 -9.75
C SER A 135 -15.61 -5.19 -8.60
N VAL A 136 -16.28 -5.93 -7.71
CA VAL A 136 -15.65 -6.70 -6.62
C VAL A 136 -14.58 -7.67 -7.16
N GLY A 137 -14.76 -8.18 -8.38
CA GLY A 137 -13.77 -9.03 -9.04
C GLY A 137 -12.46 -8.30 -9.34
N SER A 138 -12.53 -7.08 -9.91
CA SER A 138 -11.35 -6.28 -10.21
C SER A 138 -10.62 -5.87 -8.93
N GLN A 139 -11.37 -5.51 -7.88
CA GLN A 139 -10.81 -5.24 -6.56
C GLN A 139 -10.09 -6.45 -5.98
N SER A 140 -10.68 -7.65 -6.10
CA SER A 140 -10.07 -8.89 -5.59
C SER A 140 -8.77 -9.23 -6.32
N ILE A 141 -8.71 -9.05 -7.64
CA ILE A 141 -7.49 -9.24 -8.44
C ILE A 141 -6.42 -8.23 -8.01
N TRP A 142 -6.78 -6.97 -7.82
CA TRP A 142 -5.85 -5.94 -7.36
C TRP A 142 -5.28 -6.23 -5.97
N ILE A 143 -6.13 -6.65 -5.02
CA ILE A 143 -5.69 -7.06 -3.67
C ILE A 143 -4.71 -8.22 -3.78
N LEU A 144 -5.00 -9.24 -4.59
CA LEU A 144 -4.13 -10.41 -4.77
C LEU A 144 -2.76 -10.03 -5.36
N LEU A 145 -2.74 -9.20 -6.40
CA LEU A 145 -1.51 -8.73 -7.02
C LEU A 145 -0.68 -7.88 -6.05
N THR A 146 -1.33 -7.00 -5.29
CA THR A 146 -0.63 -6.15 -4.33
C THR A 146 -0.11 -6.97 -3.15
N TRP A 147 -0.87 -7.97 -2.71
CA TRP A 147 -0.44 -8.92 -1.69
C TRP A 147 0.83 -9.69 -2.10
N THR A 148 0.95 -10.15 -3.36
CA THR A 148 2.16 -10.86 -3.81
C THR A 148 3.38 -9.94 -3.82
N PHE A 149 3.23 -8.66 -4.16
CA PHE A 149 4.31 -7.68 -4.07
C PHE A 149 4.80 -7.46 -2.63
N TRP A 150 3.87 -7.33 -1.68
CA TRP A 150 4.22 -7.20 -0.26
C TRP A 150 4.81 -8.49 0.32
N LEU A 151 4.29 -9.65 -0.06
CA LEU A 151 4.87 -10.94 0.32
C LEU A 151 6.30 -11.08 -0.19
N ALA A 152 6.56 -10.78 -1.47
CA ALA A 152 7.89 -10.84 -2.04
C ALA A 152 8.85 -9.84 -1.35
N SER A 153 8.39 -8.63 -1.08
CA SER A 153 9.15 -7.60 -0.35
C SER A 153 9.53 -8.07 1.05
N ALA A 154 8.56 -8.59 1.81
CA ALA A 154 8.78 -9.09 3.16
C ALA A 154 9.72 -10.30 3.17
N LEU A 155 9.61 -11.21 2.20
CA LEU A 155 10.50 -12.38 2.08
C LEU A 155 11.94 -11.97 1.80
N VAL A 156 12.17 -11.11 0.81
CA VAL A 156 13.53 -10.65 0.45
C VAL A 156 14.17 -9.93 1.64
N LEU A 157 13.42 -9.06 2.32
CA LEU A 157 13.91 -8.40 3.54
C LEU A 157 14.16 -9.41 4.66
N ASN A 158 13.26 -10.36 4.89
CA ASN A 158 13.43 -11.41 5.89
C ASN A 158 14.60 -12.35 5.59
N HIS A 159 15.09 -12.45 4.35
CA HIS A 159 16.34 -13.15 4.06
C HIS A 159 17.57 -12.28 4.32
N ALA A 160 17.47 -10.97 4.09
CA ALA A 160 18.56 -10.03 4.31
C ALA A 160 18.81 -9.71 5.81
N ILE A 161 17.75 -9.75 6.62
CA ILE A 161 17.70 -9.22 7.99
C ILE A 161 18.16 -10.15 9.13
N PRO A 162 17.98 -11.48 9.11
CA PRO A 162 18.41 -12.36 10.20
C PRO A 162 19.92 -12.30 10.46
N ARG A 163 20.71 -11.96 9.42
CA ARG A 163 22.14 -11.69 9.54
C ARG A 163 22.45 -10.36 10.24
N LEU A 164 21.53 -9.39 10.18
CA LEU A 164 21.67 -8.04 10.74
C LEU A 164 21.17 -7.94 12.19
N PHE A 165 20.25 -8.83 12.62
CA PHE A 165 19.70 -8.84 13.98
C PHE A 165 20.29 -9.90 14.92
N ALA A 166 21.17 -10.77 14.43
CA ALA A 166 21.96 -11.63 15.31
C ALA A 166 22.99 -10.75 16.07
N ARG A 167 22.80 -10.63 17.41
CA ARG A 167 23.68 -10.03 18.44
C ARG A 167 24.65 -8.94 17.95
N ASP A 168 24.35 -7.69 18.32
CA ASP A 168 25.23 -6.50 18.32
C ASP A 168 25.64 -5.89 16.98
N MET A 169 25.39 -6.54 15.83
CA MET A 169 25.72 -5.99 14.50
C MET A 169 24.91 -4.73 14.11
N CYS A 170 23.72 -4.56 14.68
CA CYS A 170 22.88 -3.38 14.43
C CYS A 170 23.47 -2.08 15.01
N GLN A 171 24.40 -2.17 15.99
CA GLN A 171 25.12 -0.98 16.49
C GLN A 171 26.17 -0.46 15.51
N GLN A 172 26.67 -1.32 14.62
CA GLN A 172 27.68 -0.93 13.62
C GLN A 172 27.06 -0.40 12.32
N LEU A 173 25.76 -0.64 12.09
CA LEU A 173 25.06 -0.09 10.93
C LEU A 173 24.43 1.27 11.26
N ILE A 174 24.91 2.30 10.56
CA ILE A 174 24.44 3.69 10.66
C ILE A 174 22.91 3.81 10.45
N TYR A 175 22.31 2.96 9.60
CA TYR A 175 20.90 3.05 9.20
C TYR A 175 20.00 1.91 9.69
N CYS A 176 20.41 1.18 10.75
CA CYS A 176 19.66 0.00 11.21
C CYS A 176 18.20 0.33 11.60
N GLY A 177 17.95 1.50 12.21
CA GLY A 177 16.59 1.93 12.59
C GLY A 177 15.63 2.08 11.39
N HIS A 178 16.11 2.64 10.28
CA HIS A 178 15.29 2.85 9.08
C HIS A 178 14.96 1.52 8.39
N ILE A 179 15.93 0.60 8.28
CA ILE A 179 15.70 -0.74 7.72
C ILE A 179 14.71 -1.53 8.57
N ARG A 180 14.80 -1.43 9.91
CA ARG A 180 13.84 -2.05 10.82
C ARG A 180 12.43 -1.48 10.64
N ALA A 181 12.31 -0.17 10.45
CA ALA A 181 11.03 0.48 10.18
C ALA A 181 10.42 -0.01 8.86
N ILE A 182 11.19 -0.02 7.77
CA ILE A 182 10.76 -0.55 6.46
C ILE A 182 10.26 -1.99 6.61
N PHE A 183 11.01 -2.86 7.28
CA PHE A 183 10.56 -4.24 7.48
C PHE A 183 9.24 -4.33 8.26
N ALA A 184 9.09 -3.53 9.33
CA ALA A 184 7.86 -3.52 10.12
C ALA A 184 6.65 -3.03 9.32
N PHE A 185 6.80 -1.96 8.54
CA PHE A 185 5.72 -1.45 7.67
C PHE A 185 5.39 -2.42 6.54
N SER A 186 6.39 -3.08 5.95
CA SER A 186 6.18 -4.11 4.93
C SER A 186 5.40 -5.31 5.48
N VAL A 187 5.69 -5.76 6.70
CA VAL A 187 4.93 -6.83 7.38
C VAL A 187 3.52 -6.37 7.73
N LEU A 188 3.35 -5.12 8.18
CA LEU A 188 2.05 -4.53 8.48
C LEU A 188 1.14 -4.53 7.24
N GLU A 189 1.64 -4.04 6.10
CA GLU A 189 0.91 -4.03 4.82
C GLU A 189 0.58 -5.45 4.36
N PHE A 190 1.53 -6.38 4.46
CA PHE A 190 1.28 -7.79 4.16
C PHE A 190 0.10 -8.36 4.99
N ILE A 191 0.04 -8.06 6.28
CA ILE A 191 -1.08 -8.47 7.16
C ILE A 191 -2.38 -7.82 6.71
N VAL A 192 -2.39 -6.52 6.43
CA VAL A 192 -3.59 -5.80 5.96
C VAL A 192 -4.14 -6.42 4.68
N PHE A 193 -3.28 -6.68 3.69
CA PHE A 193 -3.68 -7.33 2.45
C PHE A 193 -4.11 -8.79 2.65
N THR A 194 -3.50 -9.52 3.59
CA THR A 194 -3.92 -10.89 3.93
C THR A 194 -5.33 -10.92 4.53
N VAL A 195 -5.63 -9.99 5.45
CA VAL A 195 -7.00 -9.82 5.97
C VAL A 195 -7.95 -9.43 4.85
N GLY A 196 -7.55 -8.51 3.97
CA GLY A 196 -8.30 -8.14 2.77
C GLY A 196 -8.66 -9.35 1.91
N LEU A 197 -7.69 -10.19 1.55
CA LEU A 197 -7.91 -11.43 0.80
C LEU A 197 -8.82 -12.42 1.53
N ALA A 198 -8.62 -12.60 2.84
CA ALA A 198 -9.47 -13.48 3.62
C ALA A 198 -10.94 -13.02 3.60
N THR A 199 -11.18 -11.70 3.72
CA THR A 199 -12.55 -11.16 3.65
C THR A 199 -13.19 -11.32 2.28
N THR A 200 -12.47 -11.05 1.19
CA THR A 200 -13.02 -11.21 -0.17
C THR A 200 -13.25 -12.67 -0.52
N ALA A 201 -12.34 -13.57 -0.14
CA ALA A 201 -12.49 -15.01 -0.30
C ALA A 201 -13.68 -15.55 0.50
N PHE A 202 -13.88 -15.08 1.74
CA PHE A 202 -15.02 -15.46 2.57
C PHE A 202 -16.36 -15.01 1.98
N LEU A 203 -16.41 -13.79 1.44
CA LEU A 203 -17.60 -13.29 0.75
C LEU A 203 -17.88 -14.09 -0.52
N ALA A 204 -16.86 -14.35 -1.33
CA ALA A 204 -16.99 -15.19 -2.52
C ALA A 204 -17.48 -16.61 -2.19
N TRP A 205 -16.95 -17.21 -1.11
CA TRP A 205 -17.39 -18.51 -0.62
C TRP A 205 -18.84 -18.53 -0.16
N ARG A 206 -19.30 -17.47 0.54
CA ARG A 206 -20.71 -17.33 0.94
C ARG A 206 -21.63 -17.27 -0.28
N LEU A 207 -21.29 -16.43 -1.25
CA LEU A 207 -22.06 -16.30 -2.49
C LEU A 207 -22.10 -17.62 -3.29
N ALA A 208 -20.97 -18.34 -3.36
CA ALA A 208 -20.91 -19.63 -4.01
C ALA A 208 -21.82 -20.66 -3.31
N ARG A 209 -21.84 -20.70 -1.98
CA ARG A 209 -22.74 -21.60 -1.21
C ARG A 209 -24.21 -21.33 -1.46
N GLU A 210 -24.61 -20.07 -1.59
CA GLU A 210 -26.00 -19.70 -1.90
C GLU A 210 -26.41 -20.17 -3.30
N VAL A 211 -25.50 -20.08 -4.28
CA VAL A 211 -25.74 -20.55 -5.65
C VAL A 211 -25.76 -22.09 -5.75
N TRP A 212 -24.94 -22.78 -4.96
CA TRP A 212 -24.84 -24.24 -4.96
C TRP A 212 -25.96 -24.95 -4.20
N HIS A 213 -26.67 -24.27 -3.30
CA HIS A 213 -27.86 -24.81 -2.61
C HIS A 213 -29.17 -24.08 -2.99
N PRO A 214 -29.63 -24.11 -4.26
CA PRO A 214 -30.87 -23.44 -4.66
C PRO A 214 -32.17 -24.22 -4.33
N ALA A 215 -32.11 -25.38 -3.66
CA ALA A 215 -33.04 -26.49 -3.92
C ALA A 215 -33.96 -27.00 -2.77
N SER A 216 -34.41 -26.19 -1.80
CA SER A 216 -35.42 -26.68 -0.81
C SER A 216 -36.64 -25.79 -0.55
N VAL A 217 -36.70 -24.57 -1.09
CA VAL A 217 -37.82 -23.64 -0.79
C VAL A 217 -38.90 -23.62 -1.89
N ARG A 218 -38.59 -24.04 -3.13
CA ARG A 218 -39.55 -23.95 -4.24
C ARG A 218 -40.56 -25.10 -4.31
N SER A 219 -40.39 -26.17 -3.54
CA SER A 219 -41.35 -27.30 -3.49
C SER A 219 -42.52 -27.07 -2.53
N ASN A 220 -42.47 -26.07 -1.64
CA ASN A 220 -43.53 -25.77 -0.67
C ASN A 220 -44.41 -24.57 -1.07
N GLN A 221 -44.17 -23.97 -2.24
CA GLN A 221 -45.02 -22.89 -2.81
C GLN A 221 -45.83 -23.37 -4.03
N ALA A 222 -45.73 -24.64 -4.39
CA ALA A 222 -46.49 -25.26 -5.47
C ALA A 222 -47.42 -26.40 -4.98
N ALA A 223 -47.67 -26.48 -3.67
CA ALA A 223 -48.63 -27.40 -3.05
C ALA A 223 -49.68 -26.60 -2.28
#